data_AF-X1I449-F1
#
_entry.id   AF-X1I449-F1
#
_cell.length_a   1.000
_cell.length_b   1.000
_cell.length_c   1.000
_cell.angle_alpha   90.00
_cell.angle_beta   90.00
_cell.angle_gamma   90.00
#
_symmetry.space_group_name_H-M   'P 1'
#
loop_
_entity.id
_entity.type
_entity.pdbx_description
1 polymer ?
#
loop_
_entity_poly.entity_id
_entity_poly.type
_entity_poly.pdbx_seq_one_letter_code
_entity_poly.pdbx_strand_id
1 'polypeptide(L)' 'MIPEFVGLVTRREGKKFLKLSKEIDESLITRAGLGGGEGISLYIHIPFCRTLCPFCCFNRYLFREDKARKYFKNLKKEL' A
#
# COMPACT_ATOMS: atom_id res chain seq x y z
N MET A 1 14.90 7.80 -27.15
CA MET A 1 13.68 7.11 -27.63
C MET A 1 13.26 5.94 -26.74
N ILE A 2 14.11 4.93 -26.50
CA ILE A 2 13.74 3.77 -25.64
C ILE A 2 13.44 4.17 -24.16
N PRO A 3 14.22 5.04 -23.51
CA PRO A 3 13.97 5.39 -22.09
C PRO A 3 12.65 6.14 -21.88
N GLU A 4 12.27 6.99 -22.83
CA GLU A 4 11.00 7.73 -22.77
C GLU A 4 9.81 6.81 -22.96
N PHE A 5 9.90 5.85 -23.88
CA PHE A 5 8.86 4.86 -24.09
C PHE A 5 8.67 3.98 -22.85
N VAL A 6 9.77 3.47 -22.27
CA VAL A 6 9.74 2.69 -21.03
C VAL A 6 9.18 3.51 -19.87
N GLY A 7 9.58 4.78 -19.74
CA GLY A 7 9.05 5.70 -18.75
C GLY A 7 7.54 5.91 -18.90
N LEU A 8 7.05 6.08 -20.13
CA LEU A 8 5.64 6.29 -20.44
C LEU A 8 4.79 5.04 -20.16
N VAL A 9 5.28 3.86 -20.52
CA VAL A 9 4.64 2.58 -20.19
C VAL A 9 4.59 2.38 -18.67
N THR A 10 5.71 2.59 -17.97
CA THR A 10 5.77 2.45 -16.51
C THR A 10 4.79 3.40 -15.79
N ARG A 11 4.67 4.65 -16.26
CA ARG A 11 3.71 5.62 -15.71
C ARG A 11 2.26 5.23 -15.98
N ARG A 12 1.95 4.71 -17.17
CA ARG A 12 0.61 4.23 -17.53
C ARG A 12 0.19 3.00 -16.72
N GLU A 13 1.08 2.03 -16.57
CA GLU A 13 0.83 0.84 -15.75
C GLU A 13 0.77 1.20 -14.26
N GLY A 14 1.60 2.13 -13.79
CA GLY A 14 1.56 2.70 -12.45
C GLY A 14 0.19 3.27 -12.06
N LYS A 15 -0.51 3.93 -13.01
CA LYS A 15 -1.86 4.46 -12.78
C LYS A 15 -2.90 3.37 -12.49
N LYS A 16 -2.69 2.13 -12.92
CA LYS A 16 -3.58 1.00 -12.58
C LYS A 16 -3.49 0.64 -11.10
N PHE A 17 -2.31 0.78 -10.49
CA PHE A 17 -2.12 0.59 -9.04
C PHE A 17 -2.66 1.76 -8.19
N LEU A 18 -2.89 2.93 -8.81
CA LEU A 18 -3.53 4.10 -8.20
C LEU A 18 -5.06 4.15 -8.42
N LYS A 19 -5.64 3.18 -9.13
CA LYS A 19 -7.09 2.99 -9.13
C LYS A 19 -7.49 2.36 -7.79
N LEU A 20 -7.54 3.17 -6.73
CA LEU A 20 -8.53 2.91 -5.69
C LEU A 20 -9.89 2.91 -6.40
N SER A 21 -10.65 1.83 -6.25
CA SER A 21 -12.04 1.83 -6.71
C SER A 21 -12.73 3.03 -6.07
N LYS A 22 -13.37 3.87 -6.88
CA LYS A 22 -14.15 5.00 -6.38
C LYS A 22 -15.29 4.53 -5.47
N GLU A 23 -15.73 3.30 -5.67
CA GLU A 23 -16.73 2.63 -4.87
C GLU A 23 -16.01 1.76 -3.85
N ILE A 24 -16.01 2.22 -2.61
CA ILE A 24 -15.73 1.40 -1.44
C ILE A 24 -17.08 0.83 -1.03
N ASP A 25 -17.19 -0.49 -0.92
CA ASP A 25 -18.41 -1.11 -0.41
C ASP A 25 -18.52 -0.78 1.09
N GLU A 26 -19.25 0.29 1.40
CA GLU A 26 -19.45 0.76 2.78
C GLU A 26 -20.11 -0.30 3.66
N SER A 27 -20.82 -1.28 3.08
CA SER A 27 -21.44 -2.36 3.84
C SER A 27 -20.40 -3.26 4.55
N LEU A 28 -19.17 -3.34 4.03
CA LEU A 28 -18.05 -4.05 4.69
C LEU A 28 -17.53 -3.28 5.90
N ILE A 29 -17.61 -1.95 5.85
CA ILE A 29 -17.15 -1.04 6.90
C ILE A 29 -18.20 -1.00 8.03
N THR A 30 -19.49 -1.00 7.71
CA THR A 30 -20.56 -0.97 8.72
C THR A 30 -20.76 -2.31 9.44
N ARG A 31 -20.37 -3.44 8.82
CA ARG A 31 -20.56 -4.79 9.39
C ARG A 31 -19.64 -5.11 10.57
N ALA A 32 -18.47 -4.48 10.66
CA ALA A 32 -17.65 -4.54 11.85
C ALA A 32 -18.32 -3.67 12.91
N GLY A 33 -18.94 -4.29 13.92
CA GLY A 33 -19.74 -3.64 14.96
C GLY A 33 -18.98 -2.59 15.79
N LEU A 34 -18.73 -1.43 15.19
CA LEU A 34 -18.22 -0.25 15.84
C LEU A 34 -19.44 0.51 16.34
N GLY A 35 -19.74 0.28 17.61
CA GLY A 35 -20.81 0.97 18.30
C GLY A 35 -20.60 2.47 18.22
N GLY A 36 -21.56 3.17 17.59
CA GLY A 36 -21.74 4.61 17.72
C GLY A 36 -20.99 5.47 16.71
N GLY A 37 -21.52 5.61 15.50
CA GLY A 37 -21.41 6.83 14.66
C GLY A 37 -20.03 7.30 14.19
N GLU A 38 -18.94 6.76 14.70
CA GLU A 38 -17.57 7.13 14.33
C GLU A 38 -17.08 6.22 13.19
N GLY A 39 -16.57 6.82 12.12
CA GLY A 39 -16.08 6.09 10.95
C GLY A 39 -14.84 5.22 11.25
N ILE A 40 -14.55 4.26 10.35
CA ILE A 40 -13.37 3.40 10.46
C ILE A 40 -12.13 4.13 9.96
N SER A 41 -11.07 4.12 10.76
CA SER A 41 -9.72 4.51 10.32
C SER A 41 -8.81 3.29 10.31
N LEU A 42 -8.13 3.07 9.17
CA LEU A 42 -7.18 1.97 9.00
C LEU A 42 -5.76 2.51 8.88
N TYR A 43 -4.86 2.03 9.74
CA TYR A 43 -3.43 2.31 9.67
C TYR A 43 -2.67 1.09 9.17
N ILE A 44 -1.84 1.26 8.14
CA ILE A 44 -0.98 0.20 7.59
C ILE A 44 0.47 0.69 7.60
N HIS A 45 1.35 -0.07 8.23
CA HIS A 45 2.79 0.24 8.29
C HIS A 45 3.57 -0.45 7.17
N ILE A 46 4.14 0.31 6.23
CA ILE A 46 4.99 -0.24 5.14
C ILE A 46 6.48 0.03 5.46
N PRO A 47 7.25 -0.97 5.93
CA PRO A 47 8.57 -0.71 6.52
C PRO A 47 9.72 -0.76 5.51
N PHE A 48 9.49 -0.78 4.20
CA PHE A 48 10.55 -1.02 3.20
C PHE A 48 11.08 0.29 2.59
N CYS A 49 12.39 0.52 2.68
CA CYS A 49 13.03 1.71 2.15
C CYS A 49 14.13 1.34 1.14
N ARG A 50 14.26 2.06 0.02
CA ARG A 50 15.38 1.87 -0.93
C ARG A 50 16.74 2.19 -0.30
N THR A 51 16.75 3.19 0.57
CA THR A 51 17.91 3.63 1.36
C THR A 51 17.45 3.89 2.79
N LEU A 52 18.28 3.56 3.77
CA LEU A 52 17.98 3.82 5.18
C LEU A 52 18.45 5.22 5.57
N CYS A 53 17.52 6.11 5.91
CA CYS A 53 17.87 7.43 6.45
C CYS A 53 18.42 7.30 7.88
N PRO A 54 19.50 8.04 8.24
CA PRO A 54 20.08 7.98 9.58
C PRO A 54 19.15 8.57 10.66
N PHE A 55 18.32 9.55 10.30
CA PHE A 55 17.41 10.25 11.21
C PHE A 55 16.01 9.62 11.34
N CYS A 56 15.69 8.58 10.58
CA CYS A 56 14.39 7.93 10.70
C CYS A 56 14.32 7.14 12.02
N CYS A 57 13.28 7.33 12.82
CA CYS A 57 13.06 6.62 14.08
C CYS A 57 12.04 5.47 13.97
N PHE A 58 11.42 5.28 12.79
CA PHE A 58 10.45 4.22 12.56
C PHE A 58 11.12 2.87 12.28
N ASN A 59 10.39 1.80 12.55
CA ASN A 59 10.76 0.43 12.19
C ASN A 59 10.85 0.32 10.65
N ARG A 60 12.06 0.06 10.15
CA ARG A 60 12.37 0.06 8.73
C ARG A 60 13.36 -1.04 8.36
N TYR A 61 13.24 -1.52 7.14
CA TYR A 61 14.09 -2.52 6.52
C TYR A 61 14.55 -2.03 5.16
N LEU A 62 15.79 -2.35 4.80
CA LEU A 62 16.27 -2.15 3.44
C LEU A 62 15.39 -2.95 2.47
N PHE A 63 14.96 -2.32 1.39
CA PHE A 63 14.06 -2.91 0.42
C PHE A 63 14.69 -4.15 -0.20
N ARG A 64 13.93 -5.24 -0.11
CA ARG A 64 14.23 -6.55 -0.67
C ARG A 64 12.95 -7.08 -1.28
N GLU A 65 12.95 -7.28 -2.59
CA GLU A 65 11.72 -7.57 -3.34
C GLU A 65 11.02 -8.84 -2.86
N ASP A 66 11.79 -9.88 -2.55
CA ASP A 66 11.31 -11.15 -1.97
C ASP A 66 10.54 -10.93 -0.66
N LYS A 67 11.11 -10.12 0.24
CA LYS A 67 10.50 -9.79 1.54
C LYS A 67 9.26 -8.91 1.38
N ALA A 68 9.33 -7.91 0.51
CA ALA A 68 8.21 -7.01 0.25
C ALA A 68 7.01 -7.76 -0.35
N ARG A 69 7.24 -8.63 -1.34
CA ARG A 69 6.18 -9.47 -1.93
C ARG A 69 5.54 -10.38 -0.90
N LYS A 70 6.34 -11.03 -0.04
CA LYS A 70 5.83 -11.87 1.05
C LYS A 70 5.00 -11.06 2.06
N TYR A 71 5.46 -9.87 2.43
CA TYR A 71 4.73 -8.96 3.32
C TYR A 71 3.34 -8.60 2.76
N PHE A 72 3.25 -8.13 1.52
CA PHE A 72 1.95 -7.77 0.93
C PHE A 72 1.02 -8.98 0.74
N LYS A 73 1.56 -10.18 0.49
CA LYS A 73 0.77 -11.42 0.43
C LYS A 73 0.17 -11.77 1.79
N ASN A 74 0.91 -11.55 2.87
CA ASN A 74 0.44 -11.81 4.23
C ASN A 74 -0.52 -10.72 4.70
N LEU A 75 -0.24 -9.45 4.41
CA LEU A 75 -1.12 -8.33 4.75
C LEU A 75 -2.53 -8.51 4.16
N LYS A 76 -2.64 -8.97 2.91
CA LYS A 76 -3.92 -9.29 2.27
C LYS A 76 -4.67 -10.48 2.88
N LYS A 77 -4.01 -11.32 3.68
CA LYS A 77 -4.66 -12.41 4.41
C LYS A 77 -5.09 -11.98 5.81
N GLU A 78 -4.51 -10.89 6.31
CA GLU A 78 -4.77 -10.33 7.63
C GLU A 78 -5.98 -9.39 7.60
N LEU A 79 -6.12 -8.61 6.52
CA LEU A 79 -7.31 -7.84 6.17
C LEU A 79 -8.42 -8.75 5.62
#